data_AF-A0A6J4N0G8-F1
#
_entry.id   AF-A0A6J4N0G8-F1
#
_cell.length_a   1.000
_cell.length_b   1.000
_cell.length_c   1.000
_cell.angle_alpha   90.00
_cell.angle_beta   90.00
_cell.angle_gamma   90.00
#
_symmetry.space_group_name_H-M   'P 1'
#
loop_
_entity.id
_entity.type
_entity.pdbx_description
1 polymer ?
#
loop_
_entity_poly.entity_id
_entity_poly.type
_entity_poly.pdbx_seq_one_letter_code
_entity_poly.pdbx_strand_id
1 'polypeptide(L)'
;MDDDRPVGVADAAGERADGGNARPTVPMAIPDYSTLSPTGARPTPMGVVGVVAVKIVGLYCFVQALPFLYLIPMNLFLLFSRQGYSASDLALNLLHPTLYLAAGVLLVRWASWVATRVLGFEQPSEDDARPAAPGRRLQTIAFSVLGLWLVLGGLVELVRLFVQARYLPGPDDVIQSALEEPSELFAAFVRVGLGIWLFFGSKRLASFWRRFRMDPARADTPAA
;
A
#
# COMPACT_ATOMS: atom_id res chain seq x y z
N MET A 1 -50.93 -11.08 19.63
CA MET A 1 -50.90 -12.23 18.68
C MET A 1 -49.54 -12.83 18.87
N ASP A 2 -49.49 -13.56 19.98
CA ASP A 2 -48.33 -13.94 20.75
C ASP A 2 -48.08 -15.41 20.41
N ASP A 3 -46.89 -15.72 19.92
CA ASP A 3 -46.47 -17.11 19.74
C ASP A 3 -45.36 -17.41 20.74
N ASP A 4 -45.85 -17.87 21.88
CA ASP A 4 -45.20 -18.33 23.08
C ASP A 4 -44.70 -19.75 22.81
N ARG A 5 -43.38 -19.92 22.65
CA ARG A 5 -42.78 -21.26 22.47
C ARG A 5 -42.13 -21.75 23.76
N PRO A 6 -42.48 -22.97 24.22
CA PRO A 6 -42.12 -23.47 25.52
C PRO A 6 -40.66 -23.92 25.61
N VAL A 7 -40.09 -23.60 26.76
CA VAL A 7 -38.83 -24.09 27.32
C VAL A 7 -38.97 -25.59 27.60
N GLY A 8 -38.39 -26.41 26.75
CA GLY A 8 -38.26 -27.86 26.95
C GLY A 8 -36.99 -28.18 27.71
N VAL A 9 -37.08 -28.24 29.04
CA VAL A 9 -36.10 -28.88 29.91
C VAL A 9 -36.36 -30.39 29.87
N ALA A 10 -35.41 -31.13 29.29
CA ALA A 10 -35.33 -32.59 29.43
C ALA A 10 -34.03 -32.93 30.13
N ASP A 11 -34.22 -33.34 31.38
CA ASP A 11 -33.22 -33.82 32.32
C ASP A 11 -32.93 -35.31 32.07
N ALA A 12 -31.88 -35.77 32.77
CA ALA A 12 -31.60 -37.14 33.14
C ALA A 12 -30.78 -38.05 32.18
N ALA A 13 -29.58 -38.32 32.70
CA ALA A 13 -29.08 -39.66 33.00
C ALA A 13 -28.60 -40.54 31.83
N GLY A 14 -27.28 -40.70 31.76
CA GLY A 14 -26.64 -41.65 30.86
C GLY A 14 -25.16 -41.79 31.13
N GLU A 15 -24.81 -42.11 32.37
CA GLU A 15 -23.50 -42.59 32.78
C GLU A 15 -23.04 -43.74 31.88
N ARG A 16 -22.08 -43.45 30.99
CA ARG A 16 -21.14 -44.45 30.50
C ARG A 16 -19.74 -43.87 30.62
N ALA A 17 -19.10 -44.26 31.72
CA ALA A 17 -17.66 -44.42 31.79
C ALA A 17 -17.23 -45.41 30.69
N ASP A 18 -17.12 -44.90 29.45
CA ASP A 18 -16.43 -45.63 28.41
C ASP A 18 -14.94 -45.39 28.61
N GLY A 19 -14.25 -46.52 28.76
CA GLY A 19 -12.87 -46.59 29.20
C GLY A 19 -11.99 -45.70 28.34
N GLY A 20 -11.03 -45.07 29.02
CA GLY A 20 -9.95 -44.30 28.42
C GLY A 20 -9.26 -45.08 27.32
N ASN A 21 -9.80 -44.98 26.12
CA ASN A 21 -9.07 -45.20 24.90
C ASN A 21 -8.28 -43.91 24.72
N ALA A 22 -7.20 -43.81 25.50
CA ALA A 22 -6.14 -42.85 25.28
C ALA A 22 -5.69 -43.07 23.85
N ARG A 23 -6.34 -42.35 22.91
CA ARG A 23 -5.88 -42.27 21.54
C ARG A 23 -4.40 -41.95 21.68
N PRO A 24 -3.49 -42.80 21.17
CA PRO A 24 -2.10 -42.46 21.17
C PRO A 24 -2.06 -41.07 20.54
N THR A 25 -1.68 -40.08 21.35
CA THR A 25 -1.30 -38.76 20.87
C THR A 25 -0.06 -39.05 20.04
N VAL A 26 -0.29 -39.46 18.78
CA VAL A 26 0.75 -39.53 17.76
C VAL A 26 1.33 -38.14 17.84
N PRO A 27 2.58 -37.99 18.32
CA PRO A 27 3.23 -36.71 18.34
C PRO A 27 3.06 -36.18 16.93
N MET A 28 2.35 -35.07 16.77
CA MET A 28 2.21 -34.42 15.49
C MET A 28 3.62 -33.95 15.17
N ALA A 29 4.42 -34.86 14.59
CA ALA A 29 5.78 -34.63 14.19
C ALA A 29 5.64 -33.54 13.15
N ILE A 30 5.89 -32.31 13.59
CA ILE A 30 5.92 -31.13 12.74
C ILE A 30 6.83 -31.55 11.58
N PRO A 31 6.30 -31.67 10.35
CA PRO A 31 7.08 -32.11 9.22
C PRO A 31 8.33 -31.26 9.18
N ASP A 32 9.50 -31.89 9.21
CA ASP A 32 10.75 -31.14 9.25
C ASP A 32 10.97 -30.53 7.86
N TYR A 33 10.39 -29.34 7.68
CA TYR A 33 10.41 -28.60 6.42
C TYR A 33 11.84 -28.21 6.02
N SER A 34 12.82 -28.36 6.91
CA SER A 34 14.25 -28.18 6.61
C SER A 34 14.79 -29.25 5.65
N THR A 35 14.11 -30.40 5.53
CA THR A 35 14.49 -31.51 4.63
C THR A 35 13.78 -31.48 3.28
N LEU A 36 12.82 -30.57 3.08
CA LEU A 36 12.23 -30.34 1.77
C LEU A 36 13.32 -29.80 0.85
N SER A 37 13.86 -30.68 0.01
CA SER A 37 14.84 -30.32 -0.99
C SER A 37 14.28 -29.15 -1.82
N PRO A 38 15.00 -28.01 -1.90
CA PRO A 38 14.53 -26.81 -2.61
C PRO A 38 14.40 -27.02 -4.13
N THR A 39 14.63 -28.24 -4.62
CA THR A 39 14.70 -28.69 -6.01
C THR A 39 13.43 -28.41 -6.85
N GLY A 40 12.31 -28.01 -6.23
CA GLY A 40 11.07 -27.67 -6.95
C GLY A 40 10.76 -26.18 -7.10
N ALA A 41 11.39 -25.30 -6.31
CA ALA A 41 11.02 -23.88 -6.30
C ALA A 41 11.77 -23.13 -7.41
N ARG A 42 11.17 -23.03 -8.60
CA ARG A 42 11.69 -22.15 -9.65
C ARG A 42 11.81 -20.74 -9.08
N PRO A 43 13.00 -20.09 -9.13
CA PRO A 43 13.18 -18.75 -8.62
C PRO A 43 12.19 -17.82 -9.32
N THR A 44 11.32 -17.15 -8.55
CA THR A 44 10.38 -16.20 -9.12
C THR A 44 11.16 -15.04 -9.72
N PRO A 45 10.96 -14.72 -11.01
CA PRO A 45 11.68 -13.62 -11.64
C PRO A 45 11.33 -12.33 -10.91
N MET A 46 12.35 -11.65 -10.39
CA MET A 46 12.18 -10.45 -9.54
C MET A 46 11.43 -9.31 -10.26
N GLY A 47 11.50 -9.27 -11.61
CA GLY A 47 10.70 -8.36 -12.42
C GLY A 47 9.19 -8.54 -12.20
N VAL A 48 8.72 -9.78 -12.01
CA VAL A 48 7.30 -10.06 -11.72
C VAL A 48 6.89 -9.47 -10.39
N VAL A 49 7.75 -9.57 -9.36
CA VAL A 49 7.48 -8.97 -8.04
C VAL A 49 7.33 -7.45 -8.15
N GLY A 50 8.22 -6.80 -8.91
CA GLY A 50 8.12 -5.35 -9.17
C GLY A 50 6.81 -4.96 -9.87
N VAL A 51 6.41 -5.69 -10.90
CA VAL A 51 5.14 -5.46 -11.62
C VAL A 51 3.94 -5.65 -10.70
N VAL A 52 3.92 -6.71 -9.89
CA VAL A 52 2.85 -6.96 -8.92
C VAL A 52 2.77 -5.84 -7.89
N ALA A 53 3.90 -5.38 -7.36
CA ALA A 53 3.92 -4.29 -6.39
C ALA A 53 3.38 -2.97 -6.99
N VAL A 54 3.75 -2.62 -8.23
CA VAL A 54 3.20 -1.45 -8.93
C VAL A 54 1.68 -1.59 -9.15
N LYS A 55 1.20 -2.79 -9.52
CA LYS A 55 -0.24 -3.06 -9.65
C LYS A 55 -0.98 -2.91 -8.33
N ILE A 56 -0.39 -3.35 -7.22
CA ILE A 56 -0.99 -3.18 -5.87
C ILE A 56 -1.13 -1.69 -5.55
N VAL A 57 -0.13 -0.86 -5.82
CA VAL A 57 -0.24 0.60 -5.64
C VAL A 57 -1.31 1.20 -6.54
N GLY A 58 -1.38 0.77 -7.81
CA GLY A 58 -2.44 1.21 -8.72
C GLY A 58 -3.84 0.82 -8.25
N LEU A 59 -4.00 -0.41 -7.75
CA LEU A 59 -5.26 -0.89 -7.17
C LEU A 59 -5.62 -0.11 -5.90
N TYR A 60 -4.63 0.20 -5.06
CA TYR A 60 -4.83 1.04 -3.89
C TYR A 60 -5.36 2.44 -4.28
N CYS A 61 -4.81 3.06 -5.33
CA CYS A 61 -5.32 4.34 -5.84
C CYS A 61 -6.77 4.22 -6.32
N PHE A 62 -7.14 3.08 -6.93
CA PHE A 62 -8.52 2.81 -7.34
C PHE A 62 -9.48 2.67 -6.15
N VAL A 63 -9.06 1.93 -5.12
CA VAL A 63 -9.82 1.78 -3.86
C VAL A 63 -10.00 3.15 -3.20
N GLN A 64 -8.95 3.99 -3.22
CA GLN A 64 -9.01 5.34 -2.67
C GLN A 64 -9.91 6.28 -3.47
N ALA A 65 -10.16 6.00 -4.75
CA ALA A 65 -11.13 6.74 -5.56
C ALA A 65 -12.59 6.36 -5.26
N LEU A 66 -12.85 5.16 -4.71
CA LEU A 66 -14.22 4.65 -4.49
C LEU A 66 -15.09 5.52 -3.56
N PRO A 67 -14.60 6.04 -2.41
CA PRO A 67 -15.41 6.91 -1.56
C PRO A 67 -15.95 8.15 -2.30
N PHE A 68 -15.23 8.62 -3.32
CA PHE A 68 -15.62 9.80 -4.09
C PHE A 68 -16.71 9.51 -5.14
N LEU A 69 -17.01 8.24 -5.47
CA LEU A 69 -18.14 7.92 -6.36
C LEU A 69 -19.46 8.43 -5.79
N TYR A 70 -19.60 8.45 -4.45
CA TYR A 70 -20.77 8.99 -3.78
C TYR A 70 -20.96 10.50 -4.02
N LEU A 71 -19.87 11.23 -4.29
CA LEU A 71 -19.94 12.66 -4.58
C LEU A 71 -20.53 12.95 -5.97
N ILE A 72 -20.46 12.02 -6.92
CA ILE A 72 -20.95 12.23 -8.29
C ILE A 72 -22.44 12.60 -8.32
N PRO A 73 -23.37 11.79 -7.76
CA PRO A 73 -24.79 12.14 -7.77
C PRO A 73 -25.08 13.44 -7.01
N MET A 74 -24.38 13.69 -5.91
CA MET A 74 -24.55 14.93 -5.13
C MET A 74 -24.14 16.16 -5.94
N ASN A 75 -22.98 16.12 -6.60
CA ASN A 75 -22.50 17.20 -7.47
C ASN A 75 -23.41 17.41 -8.68
N LEU A 76 -23.92 16.32 -9.26
CA LEU A 76 -24.81 16.39 -10.41
C LEU A 76 -26.17 17.00 -10.03
N PHE A 77 -26.69 16.66 -8.85
CA PHE A 77 -27.88 17.28 -8.28
C PHE A 77 -27.69 18.80 -8.05
N LEU A 78 -26.56 19.22 -7.49
CA LEU A 78 -26.22 20.64 -7.30
C LEU A 78 -26.11 21.41 -8.62
N LEU A 79 -25.53 20.79 -9.65
CA LEU A 79 -25.48 21.37 -11.00
C LEU A 79 -26.90 21.59 -11.56
N PHE A 80 -27.78 20.60 -11.44
CA PHE A 80 -29.13 20.66 -11.97
C PHE A 80 -30.08 21.56 -11.17
N SER A 81 -29.84 21.75 -9.87
CA SER A 81 -30.66 22.60 -9.01
C SER A 81 -30.48 24.11 -9.27
N ARG A 82 -29.55 24.50 -10.15
CA ARG A 82 -29.24 25.90 -10.53
C ARG A 82 -28.93 26.83 -9.35
N GLN A 83 -28.44 26.29 -8.22
CA GLN A 83 -28.13 27.06 -7.01
C GLN A 83 -26.80 27.83 -7.09
N GLY A 84 -26.46 28.39 -8.27
CA GLY A 84 -25.18 29.08 -8.48
C GLY A 84 -23.97 28.15 -8.61
N TYR A 85 -24.18 26.84 -8.66
CA TYR A 85 -23.12 25.86 -8.88
C TYR A 85 -22.68 25.87 -10.35
N SER A 86 -21.45 26.30 -10.61
CA SER A 86 -20.93 26.43 -11.98
C SER A 86 -20.33 25.10 -12.48
N ALA A 87 -20.21 24.96 -13.80
CA ALA A 87 -19.54 23.80 -14.40
C ALA A 87 -18.04 23.72 -14.01
N SER A 88 -17.40 24.86 -13.72
CA SER A 88 -16.05 24.91 -13.17
C SER A 88 -15.98 24.28 -11.78
N ASP A 89 -17.00 24.47 -10.95
CA ASP A 89 -17.08 23.90 -9.60
C ASP A 89 -17.22 22.39 -9.62
N LEU A 90 -18.07 21.91 -10.53
CA LEU A 90 -18.15 20.49 -10.82
C LEU A 90 -16.79 19.93 -11.26
N ALA A 91 -16.12 20.59 -12.21
CA ALA A 91 -14.86 20.12 -12.77
C ALA A 91 -13.74 20.08 -11.71
N LEU A 92 -13.66 21.10 -10.86
CA LEU A 92 -12.64 21.18 -9.80
C LEU A 92 -12.94 20.22 -8.65
N ASN A 93 -14.20 20.00 -8.27
CA ASN A 93 -14.56 18.98 -7.28
C ASN A 93 -14.32 17.56 -7.77
N LEU A 94 -14.52 17.30 -9.07
CA LEU A 94 -14.21 16.00 -9.68
C LEU A 94 -12.71 15.82 -10.01
N LEU A 95 -11.90 16.89 -9.98
CA LEU A 95 -10.49 16.82 -10.34
C LEU A 95 -9.72 15.84 -9.43
N HIS A 96 -9.89 15.98 -8.11
CA HIS A 96 -9.21 15.13 -7.13
C HIS A 96 -9.50 13.63 -7.30
N PRO A 97 -10.76 13.16 -7.37
CA PRO A 97 -11.03 11.74 -7.59
C PRO A 97 -10.64 11.27 -8.99
N THR A 98 -10.75 12.14 -10.01
CA THR A 98 -10.32 11.81 -11.37
C THR A 98 -8.81 11.58 -11.43
N LEU A 99 -8.02 12.32 -10.65
CA LEU A 99 -6.58 12.10 -10.55
C LEU A 99 -6.23 10.75 -9.90
N TYR A 100 -6.90 10.37 -8.80
CA TYR A 100 -6.69 9.04 -8.20
C TYR A 100 -7.07 7.91 -9.17
N LEU A 101 -8.20 8.05 -9.84
CA LEU A 101 -8.67 7.07 -10.81
C LEU A 101 -7.71 6.97 -12.00
N ALA A 102 -7.30 8.11 -12.56
CA ALA A 102 -6.35 8.18 -13.66
C ALA A 102 -4.99 7.58 -13.27
N ALA A 103 -4.47 7.92 -12.09
CA ALA A 103 -3.23 7.35 -11.57
C ALA A 103 -3.33 5.83 -11.39
N GLY A 104 -4.44 5.34 -10.82
CA GLY A 104 -4.69 3.91 -10.64
C GLY A 104 -4.73 3.16 -11.97
N VAL A 105 -5.50 3.65 -12.94
CA VAL A 105 -5.59 3.06 -14.29
C VAL A 105 -4.24 3.09 -15.00
N LEU A 106 -3.53 4.22 -14.94
CA LEU A 106 -2.22 4.38 -15.57
C LEU A 106 -1.20 3.40 -14.98
N LEU A 107 -1.13 3.29 -13.65
CA LEU A 107 -0.22 2.36 -12.97
C LEU A 107 -0.55 0.91 -13.28
N VAL A 108 -1.83 0.51 -13.30
CA VAL A 108 -2.21 -0.88 -13.59
C VAL A 108 -1.90 -1.22 -15.06
N ARG A 109 -2.23 -0.32 -16.00
CA ARG A 109 -2.04 -0.55 -17.43
C ARG A 109 -0.57 -0.51 -17.84
N TRP A 110 0.21 0.37 -17.23
CA TRP A 110 1.63 0.56 -17.53
C TRP A 110 2.56 -0.03 -16.47
N ALA A 111 2.07 -0.94 -15.63
CA ALA A 111 2.85 -1.53 -14.53
C ALA A 111 4.17 -2.16 -15.01
N SER A 112 4.14 -2.88 -16.14
CA SER A 112 5.32 -3.48 -16.77
C SER A 112 6.33 -2.43 -17.23
N TRP A 113 5.85 -1.35 -17.84
CA TRP A 113 6.69 -0.24 -18.29
C TRP A 113 7.29 0.52 -17.10
N VAL A 114 6.50 0.83 -16.07
CA VAL A 114 6.98 1.50 -14.85
C VAL A 114 8.03 0.65 -14.12
N ALA A 115 7.76 -0.66 -13.97
CA ALA A 115 8.68 -1.58 -13.33
C ALA A 115 10.02 -1.71 -14.08
N THR A 116 9.99 -1.75 -15.41
CA THR A 116 11.22 -1.91 -16.21
C THR A 116 11.98 -0.61 -16.39
N ARG A 117 11.30 0.47 -16.80
CA ARG A 117 11.95 1.75 -17.13
C ARG A 117 12.27 2.60 -15.90
N VAL A 118 11.37 2.64 -14.94
CA VAL A 118 11.48 3.60 -13.84
C VAL A 118 12.17 2.96 -12.64
N LEU A 119 11.82 1.71 -12.33
CA LEU A 119 12.47 0.96 -11.25
C LEU A 119 13.78 0.29 -11.70
N GLY A 120 14.03 0.23 -13.01
CA GLY A 120 15.25 -0.35 -13.56
C GLY A 120 15.36 -1.84 -13.29
N PHE A 121 14.23 -2.54 -13.12
CA PHE A 121 14.22 -3.99 -13.10
C PHE A 121 14.44 -4.43 -14.53
N GLU A 122 15.65 -4.91 -14.82
CA GLU A 122 15.96 -5.57 -16.08
C GLU A 122 14.85 -6.59 -16.36
N GLN A 123 14.40 -6.63 -17.62
CA GLN A 123 13.49 -7.68 -18.06
C GLN A 123 14.13 -9.01 -17.67
N PRO A 124 13.34 -9.99 -17.19
CA PRO A 124 13.87 -11.28 -16.78
C PRO A 124 14.61 -11.91 -17.96
N SER A 125 15.92 -11.71 -18.01
CA SER A 125 16.82 -12.37 -18.92
C SER A 125 17.11 -13.72 -18.29
N GLU A 126 16.91 -14.79 -19.06
CA GLU A 126 17.16 -16.17 -18.62
C GLU A 126 18.62 -16.38 -18.17
N ASP A 127 19.54 -15.51 -18.60
CA ASP A 127 20.97 -15.59 -18.28
C ASP A 127 21.36 -14.95 -16.92
N ASP A 128 20.48 -14.18 -16.27
CA ASP A 128 20.83 -13.43 -15.05
C ASP A 128 20.57 -14.22 -13.76
N ALA A 129 20.68 -15.55 -13.84
CA ALA A 129 20.56 -16.50 -12.72
C ALA A 129 21.74 -16.43 -11.72
N ARG A 130 22.50 -15.34 -11.70
CA ARG A 130 23.51 -15.14 -10.66
C ARG A 130 22.80 -14.92 -9.32
N PRO A 131 23.22 -15.61 -8.24
CA PRO A 131 22.64 -15.47 -6.91
C PRO A 131 23.08 -14.15 -6.27
N ALA A 132 22.60 -13.02 -6.81
CA ALA A 132 22.65 -11.76 -6.11
C ALA A 132 21.69 -11.88 -4.91
N ALA A 133 22.18 -11.58 -3.71
CA ALA A 133 21.44 -11.71 -2.45
C ALA A 133 19.98 -11.18 -2.60
N PRO A 134 18.96 -12.08 -2.58
CA PRO A 134 17.59 -11.74 -2.96
C PRO A 134 17.00 -10.60 -2.12
N GLY A 135 17.45 -10.46 -0.87
CA GLY A 135 17.03 -9.38 0.03
C GLY A 135 17.36 -7.97 -0.46
N ARG A 136 18.47 -7.75 -1.18
CA ARG A 136 18.85 -6.40 -1.65
C ARG A 136 17.90 -5.91 -2.74
N ARG A 137 17.56 -6.79 -3.68
CA ARG A 137 16.63 -6.48 -4.76
C ARG A 137 15.26 -6.18 -4.15
N LEU A 138 14.74 -7.05 -3.28
CA LEU A 138 13.44 -6.86 -2.62
C LEU A 138 13.33 -5.53 -1.84
N GLN A 139 14.35 -5.15 -1.07
CA GLN A 139 14.36 -3.87 -0.35
C GLN A 139 14.33 -2.67 -1.29
N THR A 140 15.08 -2.74 -2.39
CA THR A 140 15.07 -1.68 -3.41
C THR A 140 13.68 -1.54 -4.03
N ILE A 141 12.99 -2.66 -4.29
CA ILE A 141 11.59 -2.66 -4.76
C ILE A 141 10.70 -1.99 -3.73
N ALA A 142 10.75 -2.44 -2.47
CA ALA A 142 9.90 -1.93 -1.40
C ALA A 142 10.06 -0.42 -1.19
N PHE A 143 11.30 0.08 -1.15
CA PHE A 143 11.54 1.52 -1.06
C PHE A 143 11.00 2.25 -2.30
N SER A 144 11.29 1.78 -3.50
CA SER A 144 10.80 2.51 -4.68
C SER A 144 9.27 2.52 -4.77
N VAL A 145 8.60 1.43 -4.41
CA VAL A 145 7.14 1.35 -4.34
C VAL A 145 6.59 2.30 -3.28
N LEU A 146 7.22 2.37 -2.11
CA LEU A 146 6.87 3.31 -1.04
C LEU A 146 7.05 4.77 -1.49
N GLY A 147 8.16 5.07 -2.17
CA GLY A 147 8.43 6.39 -2.72
C GLY A 147 7.37 6.81 -3.73
N LEU A 148 7.01 5.91 -4.65
CA LEU A 148 5.93 6.14 -5.62
C LEU A 148 4.59 6.44 -4.93
N TRP A 149 4.25 5.66 -3.90
CA TRP A 149 3.03 5.88 -3.12
C TRP A 149 3.02 7.25 -2.41
N LEU A 150 4.15 7.66 -1.83
CA LEU A 150 4.28 8.98 -1.19
C LEU A 150 4.16 10.12 -2.20
N VAL A 151 4.79 10.01 -3.38
CA VAL A 151 4.68 11.01 -4.45
C VAL A 151 3.25 11.17 -4.92
N LEU A 152 2.56 10.07 -5.20
CA LEU A 152 1.17 10.11 -5.66
C LEU A 152 0.25 10.71 -4.60
N GLY A 153 0.38 10.26 -3.35
CA GLY A 153 -0.41 10.81 -2.25
C GLY A 153 -0.16 12.31 -2.04
N GLY A 154 1.11 12.73 -2.05
CA GLY A 154 1.46 14.15 -1.90
C GLY A 154 1.03 15.01 -3.08
N LEU A 155 1.13 14.50 -4.31
CA LEU A 155 0.70 15.24 -5.51
C LEU A 155 -0.82 15.46 -5.51
N VAL A 156 -1.59 14.44 -5.16
CA VAL A 156 -3.05 14.54 -5.10
C VAL A 156 -3.50 15.46 -3.96
N GLU A 157 -2.77 15.46 -2.83
CA GLU A 157 -2.99 16.39 -1.73
C GLU A 157 -2.70 17.84 -2.13
N LEU A 158 -1.60 18.10 -2.86
CA LEU A 158 -1.29 19.43 -3.39
C LEU A 158 -2.40 19.95 -4.30
N VAL A 159 -2.98 19.09 -5.14
CA VAL A 159 -4.13 19.48 -5.97
C VAL A 159 -5.35 19.78 -5.11
N ARG A 160 -5.61 18.99 -4.06
CA ARG A 160 -6.71 19.26 -3.11
C ARG A 160 -6.57 20.64 -2.47
N LEU A 161 -5.40 20.93 -1.91
CA LEU A 161 -5.10 22.21 -1.27
C LEU A 161 -5.20 23.37 -2.27
N PHE A 162 -4.72 23.18 -3.51
CA PHE A 162 -4.85 24.18 -4.56
C PHE A 162 -6.31 24.47 -4.92
N VAL A 163 -7.15 23.42 -5.04
CA VAL A 163 -8.58 23.58 -5.29
C VAL A 163 -9.24 24.32 -4.11
N GLN A 164 -8.97 23.92 -2.88
CA GLN A 164 -9.51 24.59 -1.68
C GLN A 164 -9.13 26.07 -1.63
N ALA A 165 -7.85 26.40 -1.87
CA ALA A 165 -7.37 27.78 -1.89
C ALA A 165 -8.09 28.67 -2.93
N ARG A 166 -8.66 28.07 -4.00
CA ARG A 166 -9.44 28.80 -5.01
C ARG A 166 -10.92 28.96 -4.64
N TYR A 167 -11.47 28.07 -3.81
CA TYR A 167 -12.91 27.99 -3.50
C TYR A 167 -13.37 28.79 -2.30
N LEU A 168 -12.46 29.33 -1.50
CA LEU A 168 -12.82 30.17 -0.36
C LEU A 168 -12.56 31.64 -0.69
N PRO A 169 -13.52 32.34 -1.33
CA PRO A 169 -13.45 33.78 -1.53
C PRO A 169 -13.87 34.50 -0.25
N GLY A 170 -13.02 34.43 0.78
CA GLY A 170 -13.09 35.29 1.96
C GLY A 170 -11.89 36.24 1.93
N PRO A 171 -12.06 37.57 1.90
CA PRO A 171 -10.94 38.51 1.81
C PRO A 171 -9.95 38.44 2.99
N ASP A 172 -10.35 37.88 4.13
CA ASP A 172 -9.51 37.86 5.34
C ASP A 172 -9.17 36.46 5.87
N ASP A 173 -9.98 35.41 5.68
CA ASP A 173 -9.81 34.19 6.50
C ASP A 173 -8.92 33.08 5.91
N VAL A 174 -8.72 32.97 4.59
CA VAL A 174 -8.18 31.70 4.02
C VAL A 174 -6.72 31.75 3.67
N ILE A 175 -6.24 32.89 3.16
CA ILE A 175 -4.79 33.08 3.06
C ILE A 175 -4.22 33.13 4.49
N GLN A 176 -4.95 33.67 5.48
CA GLN A 176 -4.59 33.55 6.89
C GLN A 176 -4.68 32.11 7.39
N SER A 177 -5.80 31.38 7.25
CA SER A 177 -5.90 29.99 7.73
C SER A 177 -4.87 29.05 7.08
N ALA A 178 -4.58 29.20 5.78
CA ALA A 178 -3.55 28.41 5.10
C ALA A 178 -2.12 28.83 5.48
N LEU A 179 -1.91 30.08 5.92
CA LEU A 179 -0.65 30.57 6.48
C LEU A 179 -0.53 30.34 8.00
N GLU A 180 -1.65 30.09 8.69
CA GLU A 180 -1.76 29.75 10.11
C GLU A 180 -1.60 28.25 10.33
N GLU A 181 -2.01 27.42 9.35
CA GLU A 181 -1.65 26.00 9.25
C GLU A 181 -0.69 25.72 8.07
N PRO A 182 0.49 26.38 8.01
CA PRO A 182 1.48 26.13 6.96
C PRO A 182 1.98 24.68 6.99
N SER A 183 1.65 23.94 8.06
CA SER A 183 1.90 22.53 8.25
C SER A 183 1.34 21.66 7.14
N GLU A 184 0.14 21.90 6.60
CA GLU A 184 -0.44 20.98 5.61
C GLU A 184 0.25 21.07 4.25
N LEU A 185 0.42 22.30 3.74
CA LEU A 185 1.12 22.55 2.48
C LEU A 185 2.59 22.12 2.57
N PHE A 186 3.27 22.49 3.66
CA PHE A 186 4.64 22.05 3.91
C PHE A 186 4.72 20.52 4.04
N ALA A 187 3.79 19.87 4.75
CA ALA A 187 3.74 18.42 4.85
C ALA A 187 3.55 17.76 3.49
N ALA A 188 2.69 18.32 2.62
CA ALA A 188 2.51 17.82 1.26
C ALA A 188 3.80 17.94 0.44
N PHE A 189 4.49 19.08 0.49
CA PHE A 189 5.79 19.26 -0.16
C PHE A 189 6.87 18.34 0.39
N VAL A 190 6.98 18.20 1.71
CA VAL A 190 7.92 17.27 2.36
C VAL A 190 7.59 15.84 1.97
N ARG A 191 6.31 15.46 1.89
CA ARG A 191 5.87 14.12 1.48
C ARG A 191 6.24 13.82 0.03
N VAL A 192 6.02 14.76 -0.89
CA VAL A 192 6.44 14.62 -2.29
C VAL A 192 7.97 14.57 -2.38
N GLY A 193 8.68 15.48 -1.71
CA GLY A 193 10.14 15.53 -1.70
C GLY A 193 10.77 14.25 -1.16
N LEU A 194 10.27 13.75 -0.02
CA LEU A 194 10.68 12.48 0.56
C LEU A 194 10.34 11.31 -0.36
N GLY A 195 9.15 11.33 -0.97
CA GLY A 195 8.74 10.32 -1.95
C GLY A 195 9.69 10.25 -3.14
N ILE A 196 10.00 11.38 -3.76
CA ILE A 196 10.96 11.50 -4.87
C ILE A 196 12.34 11.04 -4.42
N TRP A 197 12.80 11.52 -3.26
CA TRP A 197 14.10 11.15 -2.72
C TRP A 197 14.22 9.65 -2.48
N LEU A 198 13.18 9.02 -1.93
CA LEU A 198 13.15 7.59 -1.62
C LEU A 198 12.97 6.75 -2.90
N PHE A 199 12.22 7.26 -3.88
CA PHE A 199 12.03 6.66 -5.19
C PHE A 199 13.35 6.55 -5.97
N PHE A 200 14.10 7.65 -6.10
CA PHE A 200 15.38 7.67 -6.81
C PHE A 200 16.56 7.19 -5.93
N GLY A 201 16.45 7.36 -4.62
CA GLY A 201 17.48 7.01 -3.64
C GLY A 201 17.49 5.55 -3.22
N SER A 202 16.54 4.73 -3.67
CA SER A 202 16.37 3.32 -3.25
C SER A 202 17.67 2.51 -3.37
N LYS A 203 18.46 2.73 -4.43
CA LYS A 203 19.78 2.08 -4.63
C LYS A 203 20.80 2.45 -3.54
N ARG A 204 20.83 3.71 -3.13
CA ARG A 204 21.73 4.22 -2.07
C ARG A 204 21.28 3.76 -0.69
N LEU A 205 19.97 3.78 -0.43
CA LEU A 205 19.39 3.33 0.84
C LEU A 205 19.64 1.84 1.10
N ALA A 206 19.45 1.00 0.08
CA ALA A 206 19.72 -0.43 0.19
C ALA A 206 21.20 -0.72 0.50
N SER A 207 22.12 0.08 -0.05
CA SER A 207 23.55 -0.02 0.27
C SER A 207 23.86 0.46 1.69
N PHE A 208 23.21 1.52 2.15
CA PHE A 208 23.37 2.07 3.50
C PHE A 208 22.90 1.09 4.58
N TRP A 209 21.70 0.51 4.43
CA TRP A 209 21.17 -0.49 5.36
C TRP A 209 22.05 -1.74 5.47
N ARG A 210 22.70 -2.15 4.37
CA ARG A 210 23.65 -3.25 4.42
C ARG A 210 24.85 -2.93 5.29
N ARG A 211 25.35 -1.69 5.22
CA ARG A 211 26.50 -1.24 6.03
C ARG A 211 26.17 -1.35 7.53
N PHE A 212 24.96 -0.96 7.93
CA PHE A 212 24.50 -1.09 9.31
C PHE A 212 24.37 -2.54 9.79
N ARG A 213 23.99 -3.48 8.90
CA ARG A 213 23.89 -4.90 9.26
C ARG A 213 25.22 -5.65 9.33
N MET A 214 26.30 -5.10 8.77
CA MET A 214 27.62 -5.73 8.84
C MET A 214 28.41 -5.36 10.10
N ASP A 215 27.87 -4.51 10.98
CA ASP A 215 28.51 -4.08 12.23
C ASP A 215 28.15 -4.82 13.54
N PRO A 216 27.49 -6.00 13.57
CA PRO A 216 27.46 -6.80 14.79
C PRO A 216 28.53 -7.91 14.73
N ALA A 217 29.45 -7.89 15.70
CA ALA A 217 30.47 -8.90 15.99
C ALA A 217 31.86 -8.71 15.37
N ARG A 218 32.48 -7.55 15.64
CA ARG A 218 33.91 -7.57 16.02
C ARG A 218 34.00 -7.69 17.54
N ALA A 219 33.51 -8.81 18.07
CA ALA A 219 33.72 -9.15 19.47
C ALA A 219 35.18 -9.60 19.60
N ASP A 220 36.01 -8.68 20.05
CA ASP A 220 37.21 -8.88 20.85
C ASP A 220 37.80 -10.29 20.80
N THR A 221 38.72 -10.50 19.87
CA THR A 221 39.69 -11.60 20.02
C THR A 221 40.63 -11.17 21.17
N PRO A 222 40.62 -11.84 22.33
CA PRO A 222 41.51 -11.48 23.42
C PRO A 222 42.96 -11.65 22.95
N ALA A 223 43.75 -10.58 23.07
CA ALA A 223 45.19 -10.63 22.84
C ALA A 223 45.82 -11.58 23.87
N ALA A 224 46.52 -12.60 23.39
CA ALA A 224 47.29 -13.55 24.19
C ALA A 224 48.64 -12.96 24.63
#